data_AF-A0A661P646-F1
#
_entry.id   AF-A0A661P646-F1
#
_cell.length_a   1.000
_cell.length_b   1.000
_cell.length_c   1.000
_cell.angle_alpha   90.00
_cell.angle_beta   90.00
_cell.angle_gamma   90.00
#
_symmetry.space_group_name_H-M   'P 1'
#
loop_
_entity.id
_entity.type
_entity.pdbx_description
1 polymer ?
#
loop_
_entity_poly.entity_id
_entity_poly.type
_entity_poly.pdbx_seq_one_letter_code
_entity_poly.pdbx_strand_id
1 'polypeptide(L)' 'MQNKFKALLLTQEAGKTHHQIRYLAVDDLPEGDVLVAVKYSSLNYKDCLAVTGQGKIIRRFPI' A
#
# COMPACT_ATOMS: atom_id res chain seq x y z
N MET A 1 -17.39 7.76 13.59
CA MET A 1 -17.00 6.50 12.94
C MET A 1 -15.49 6.52 12.78
N GLN A 2 -14.76 5.45 13.11
CA GLN A 2 -13.30 5.48 12.95
C GLN A 2 -12.98 5.58 11.46
N ASN A 3 -12.58 6.78 11.03
CA ASN A 3 -12.23 7.08 9.63
C ASN A 3 -10.86 6.51 9.24
N LYS A 4 -10.36 5.49 9.96
CA LYS A 4 -9.02 4.91 9.80
C LYS A 4 -9.06 3.40 9.59
N PHE A 5 -8.17 2.88 8.76
CA PHE A 5 -8.02 1.46 8.46
C PHE A 5 -6.53 1.08 8.43
N LYS A 6 -6.23 -0.22 8.62
CA LYS A 6 -4.87 -0.74 8.51
C LYS A 6 -4.51 -0.94 7.05
N ALA A 7 -3.32 -0.51 6.66
CA ALA A 7 -2.75 -0.71 5.33
C ALA A 7 -1.30 -1.19 5.45
N LEU A 8 -0.87 -2.06 4.54
CA LEU A 8 0.55 -2.29 4.28
C LEU A 8 1.03 -1.21 3.32
N LEU A 9 1.75 -0.22 3.85
CA LEU A 9 2.24 0.92 3.09
C LEU A 9 3.69 0.69 2.68
N LEU A 10 3.96 0.90 1.40
CA LEU A 10 5.28 0.90 0.80
C LEU A 10 5.72 2.34 0.54
N THR A 11 6.89 2.71 1.06
CA THR A 11 7.55 4.00 0.79
C THR A 11 8.93 3.75 0.20
N GLN A 12 9.53 4.80 -0.35
CA GLN A 12 10.89 4.74 -0.87
C GLN A 12 11.73 5.88 -0.30
N GLU A 13 12.90 5.54 0.21
CA GLU A 13 13.89 6.49 0.72
C GLU A 13 15.28 6.07 0.23
N ALA A 14 16.04 6.99 -0.35
CA ALA A 14 17.36 6.73 -0.92
C ALA A 14 17.42 5.50 -1.86
N GLY A 15 16.35 5.27 -2.64
CA GLY A 15 16.23 4.14 -3.57
C GLY A 15 15.93 2.79 -2.93
N LYS A 16 15.80 2.71 -1.60
CA LYS A 16 15.40 1.50 -0.88
C LYS A 16 13.90 1.53 -0.60
N THR A 17 13.26 0.36 -0.78
CA THR A 17 11.84 0.19 -0.47
C THR A 17 11.68 -0.15 1.00
N HIS A 18 10.78 0.54 1.67
CA HIS A 18 10.41 0.33 3.06
C HIS A 18 8.94 -0.10 3.13
N HIS A 19 8.62 -1.07 3.98
CA HIS A 19 7.26 -1.57 4.15
C HIS A 19 6.84 -1.50 5.62
N GLN A 20 5.62 -1.06 5.89
CA GLN A 20 5.11 -0.98 7.25
C GLN A 20 3.58 -1.10 7.28
N ILE A 21 3.05 -1.80 8.28
CA ILE A 21 1.62 -1.71 8.60
C ILE A 21 1.36 -0.35 9.29
N ARG A 22 0.52 0.49 8.69
CA ARG A 22 0.12 1.80 9.23
C ARG A 22 -1.40 1.92 9.27
N TYR A 23 -1.88 2.82 10.12
CA TYR A 23 -3.27 3.27 10.05
C TYR A 23 -3.36 4.48 9.14
N LEU A 24 -4.14 4.39 8.07
CA LEU A 24 -4.44 5.49 7.17
C LEU A 24 -5.87 5.95 7.38
N ALA A 25 -6.15 7.22 7.10
CA ALA A 25 -7.50 7.76 7.02
C ALA A 25 -8.10 7.54 5.63
N VAL A 26 -9.43 7.59 5.51
CA VAL A 26 -10.10 7.58 4.19
C VAL A 26 -9.62 8.76 3.34
N ASP A 27 -9.33 9.90 3.95
CA ASP A 27 -8.84 11.11 3.27
C ASP A 27 -7.38 10.96 2.75
N ASP A 28 -6.66 9.91 3.15
CA ASP A 28 -5.32 9.58 2.62
C ASP A 28 -5.41 8.76 1.31
N LEU A 29 -6.60 8.27 0.94
CA LEU A 29 -6.81 7.52 -0.29
C LEU A 29 -6.80 8.46 -1.51
N PRO A 30 -6.32 7.98 -2.67
CA PRO A 30 -6.45 8.75 -3.91
C PRO A 30 -7.93 8.94 -4.27
N GLU A 31 -8.22 10.01 -5.02
CA GLU A 31 -9.55 10.24 -5.57
C GLU A 31 -10.01 9.05 -6.43
N GLY A 32 -11.30 8.71 -6.31
CA GLY A 32 -11.93 7.64 -7.07
C GLY A 32 -13.43 7.58 -6.82
N ASP A 33 -14.14 6.84 -7.67
CA ASP A 33 -15.62 6.84 -7.67
C ASP A 33 -16.24 5.90 -6.63
N VAL A 34 -15.47 4.93 -6.13
CA VAL A 34 -15.97 3.85 -5.27
C VAL A 34 -15.03 3.60 -4.11
N LEU A 35 -15.58 3.59 -2.89
CA LEU A 35 -14.88 3.16 -1.69
C LEU A 35 -15.24 1.72 -1.34
N VAL A 36 -14.24 0.86 -1.20
CA VAL A 36 -14.42 -0.57 -0.88
C VAL A 36 -13.80 -0.90 0.48
N ALA A 37 -14.62 -1.41 1.40
CA ALA A 37 -14.16 -1.95 2.67
C ALA A 37 -13.68 -3.41 2.50
N VAL A 38 -12.38 -3.60 2.27
CA VAL A 38 -11.77 -4.91 2.02
C VAL A 38 -11.73 -5.75 3.31
N LYS A 39 -12.34 -6.95 3.28
CA LYS A 39 -12.25 -7.94 4.39
C LYS A 39 -11.15 -8.98 4.19
N TYR A 40 -10.83 -9.31 2.93
CA TYR A 40 -9.86 -10.33 2.57
C TYR A 40 -9.04 -9.87 1.37
N SER A 41 -7.75 -10.18 1.38
CA SER A 41 -6.83 -9.99 0.25
C SER A 41 -6.04 -11.28 0.04
N SER A 42 -5.53 -11.47 -1.17
CA SER A 42 -4.54 -12.50 -1.46
C SER A 42 -3.12 -11.93 -1.40
N LEU A 43 -2.14 -12.83 -1.38
CA LEU A 43 -0.73 -12.52 -1.55
C LEU A 43 -0.23 -13.27 -2.78
N ASN A 44 0.37 -12.55 -3.71
CA ASN A 44 0.93 -13.07 -4.94
C ASN A 44 2.44 -12.91 -4.94
N TYR A 45 3.13 -13.65 -5.82
CA TYR A 45 4.60 -13.56 -5.94
C TYR A 45 5.07 -12.13 -6.29
N LYS A 46 4.32 -11.42 -7.14
CA LYS A 46 4.62 -10.03 -7.49
C LYS A 46 4.53 -9.06 -6.31
N ASP A 47 3.71 -9.38 -5.30
CA ASP A 47 3.54 -8.54 -4.12
C ASP A 47 4.81 -8.65 -3.26
N CYS A 48 5.39 -9.84 -3.15
CA CYS A 48 6.70 -10.03 -2.52
C CYS A 48 7.81 -9.27 -3.26
N LEU A 49 7.83 -9.32 -4.60
CA LEU A 49 8.79 -8.54 -5.40
C LEU A 49 8.63 -7.03 -5.16
N ALA A 50 7.39 -6.54 -5.08
CA ALA A 50 7.10 -5.15 -4.77
C ALA A 50 7.60 -4.76 -3.37
N VAL A 51 7.34 -5.59 -2.35
CA VAL A 51 7.76 -5.34 -0.96
C VAL A 51 9.29 -5.34 -0.81
N THR A 52 10.00 -6.21 -1.54
CA THR A 52 11.47 -6.26 -1.51
C THR A 52 12.12 -5.24 -2.43
N GLY A 53 11.35 -4.50 -3.23
CA GLY A 53 11.85 -3.56 -4.23
C GLY A 53 12.49 -4.24 -5.46
N GLN A 54 12.31 -5.55 -5.64
CA GLN A 54 12.82 -6.29 -6.79
C GLN A 54 11.86 -6.23 -7.99
N GLY A 55 12.40 -6.43 -9.20
CA GLY A 55 11.58 -6.55 -10.42
C GLY A 55 10.90 -5.27 -10.93
N LYS A 56 11.10 -4.11 -10.28
CA LYS A 56 10.52 -2.81 -10.68
C LYS A 56 8.99 -2.84 -10.83
N ILE A 57 8.31 -3.56 -9.95
CA ILE A 57 6.84 -3.71 -9.97
C ILE A 57 6.13 -2.38 -9.66
N ILE A 58 6.63 -1.63 -8.68
CA ILE A 58 6.05 -0.35 -8.25
C ILE A 58 6.61 0.81 -9.07
N ARG A 59 5.73 1.69 -9.54
CA ARG A 59 6.07 2.89 -10.33
C ARG A 59 5.93 4.20 -9.57
N ARG A 60 5.14 4.22 -8.49
CA ARG A 60 4.85 5.40 -7.67
C ARG A 60 4.83 5.00 -6.20
N PHE A 61 5.41 5.85 -5.37
CA PHE A 61 5.37 5.75 -3.92
C PHE A 61 4.74 7.04 -3.35
N PRO A 62 4.05 7.00 -2.20
CA PRO A 62 3.69 5.78 -1.47
C PRO A 62 2.63 4.95 -2.21
N ILE A 63 2.56 3.66 -1.91
CA ILE A 63 1.50 2.74 -2.35
C ILE A 63 1.11 1.78 -1.23
#